data_AF-A0A936VYL8-F1
#
_entry.id   AF-A0A936VYL8-F1
#
_cell.length_a   1.000
_cell.length_b   1.000
_cell.length_c   1.000
_cell.angle_alpha   90.00
_cell.angle_beta   90.00
_cell.angle_gamma   90.00
#
_symmetry.space_group_name_H-M   'P 1'
#
loop_
_entity.id
_entity.type
_entity.pdbx_description
1 polymer ?
#
loop_
_entity_poly.entity_id
_entity_poly.type
_entity_poly.pdbx_seq_one_letter_code
_entity_poly.pdbx_strand_id
1 'polypeptide(L)'
;MWHCQTITAPGIYRCTFKQNGCCEFDSVIQVDVININNGPQVYFIGCPGEVYKDTITNLLYPNCENNKEIFLSKNLNSKGCDSSYFLSTYYPKFSTIFEVICDSVLSISANIQDIASDCGLPTQINYSLHWYKKDKINDTLGTDEMITVSDTGEYCIDLKLNMKIGTTTKSCIFTSCKNTNIRTDSASNIQSKTIPE
;
A
#
# COMPACT_ATOMS: atom_id res chain seq x y z
N MET A 1 -35.42 22.23 -9.25
CA MET A 1 -36.74 22.61 -9.81
C MET A 1 -36.50 23.19 -11.20
N TRP A 2 -37.20 22.69 -12.21
CA TRP A 2 -37.14 23.19 -13.58
C TRP A 2 -38.55 23.57 -14.01
N HIS A 3 -38.76 24.87 -14.19
CA HIS A 3 -40.08 25.46 -14.42
C HIS A 3 -41.15 24.98 -13.43
N CYS A 4 -42.10 24.17 -13.90
CA CYS A 4 -43.26 23.66 -13.17
C CYS A 4 -43.04 22.28 -12.54
N GLN A 5 -41.85 21.69 -12.71
CA GLN A 5 -41.51 20.34 -12.27
C GLN A 5 -40.34 20.35 -11.29
N THR A 6 -40.39 19.52 -10.25
CA THR A 6 -39.23 19.22 -9.42
C THR A 6 -38.59 17.95 -9.96
N ILE A 7 -37.38 18.08 -10.51
CA ILE A 7 -36.59 16.96 -11.01
C ILE A 7 -36.04 16.19 -9.80
N THR A 8 -36.45 14.93 -9.65
CA THR A 8 -35.99 14.04 -8.56
C THR A 8 -35.36 12.75 -9.07
N ALA A 9 -35.52 12.43 -10.35
CA ALA A 9 -35.00 11.23 -11.00
C ALA A 9 -34.70 11.49 -12.49
N PRO A 10 -33.89 10.63 -13.15
CA PRO A 10 -33.76 10.69 -14.62
C PRO A 10 -35.10 10.41 -15.31
N GLY A 11 -35.30 11.03 -16.47
CA GLY A 11 -36.54 10.91 -17.25
C GLY A 11 -36.83 12.14 -18.12
N ILE A 12 -37.97 12.11 -18.82
CA ILE A 12 -38.45 13.22 -19.64
C ILE A 12 -39.41 14.07 -18.81
N TYR A 13 -39.13 15.36 -18.72
CA TYR A 13 -39.97 16.35 -18.04
C TYR A 13 -40.56 17.32 -19.06
N ARG A 14 -41.86 17.60 -18.94
CA ARG A 14 -42.59 18.53 -19.81
C ARG A 14 -43.31 19.58 -18.97
N CYS A 15 -43.18 20.84 -19.38
CA CYS A 15 -43.97 21.95 -18.86
C CYS A 15 -44.63 22.66 -20.03
N THR A 16 -45.95 22.76 -19.98
CA THR A 16 -46.75 23.49 -20.97
C THR A 16 -46.93 24.93 -20.52
N PHE A 17 -46.73 25.86 -21.44
CA PHE A 17 -46.85 27.29 -21.22
C PHE A 17 -47.85 27.90 -22.20
N LYS A 18 -48.46 29.01 -21.78
CA LYS A 18 -49.33 29.83 -22.65
C LYS A 18 -48.73 31.21 -22.82
N GLN A 19 -48.45 31.59 -24.06
CA GLN A 19 -48.14 32.98 -24.38
C GLN A 19 -49.43 33.72 -24.72
N ASN A 20 -49.69 34.83 -24.02
CA ASN A 20 -50.87 35.71 -24.19
C ASN A 20 -52.24 34.98 -24.14
N GLY A 21 -52.32 33.86 -23.42
CA GLY A 21 -53.56 33.09 -23.24
C GLY A 21 -54.02 32.24 -24.43
N CYS A 22 -53.38 32.36 -25.60
CA CYS A 22 -53.84 31.71 -26.84
C CYS A 22 -52.85 30.68 -27.42
N CYS A 23 -51.54 30.87 -27.27
CA CYS A 23 -50.54 29.99 -27.88
C CYS A 23 -49.93 29.06 -26.84
N GLU A 24 -50.27 27.78 -26.91
CA GLU A 24 -49.65 26.73 -26.09
C GLU A 24 -48.32 26.29 -26.71
N PHE A 25 -47.27 26.27 -25.90
CA PHE A 25 -46.00 25.66 -26.28
C PHE A 25 -45.45 24.82 -25.14
N ASP A 26 -44.76 23.75 -25.49
CA ASP A 26 -44.16 22.84 -24.53
C ASP A 26 -42.66 23.04 -24.44
N SER A 27 -42.18 23.18 -23.21
CA SER A 27 -40.77 22.98 -22.89
C SER A 27 -40.60 21.53 -22.47
N VAL A 28 -39.69 20.80 -23.12
CA VAL A 28 -39.38 19.41 -22.81
C VAL A 28 -37.88 19.28 -22.57
N ILE A 29 -37.48 18.66 -21.46
CA ILE A 29 -36.10 18.24 -21.22
C ILE A 29 -36.03 16.74 -20.99
N GLN A 30 -34.91 16.16 -21.38
CA GLN A 30 -34.50 14.83 -20.97
C GLN A 30 -33.39 14.99 -19.93
N VAL A 31 -33.57 14.34 -18.77
CA VAL A 31 -32.58 14.30 -17.70
C VAL A 31 -32.03 12.90 -17.65
N ASP A 32 -30.76 12.75 -17.97
CA ASP A 32 -30.04 11.49 -17.83
C ASP A 32 -29.10 11.58 -16.61
N VAL A 33 -29.04 10.51 -15.82
CA VAL A 33 -27.99 10.37 -14.80
C VAL A 33 -26.81 9.66 -15.43
N ILE A 34 -25.70 10.35 -15.53
CA ILE A 34 -24.45 9.77 -16.01
C ILE A 34 -23.71 9.22 -14.79
N ASN A 35 -23.52 7.90 -14.73
CA ASN A 35 -22.59 7.31 -13.78
C ASN A 35 -21.18 7.83 -14.14
N ILE A 36 -20.60 8.64 -13.25
CA ILE A 36 -19.20 9.05 -13.39
C ILE A 36 -18.37 7.77 -13.27
N ASN A 37 -17.78 7.36 -14.39
CA ASN A 37 -16.81 6.28 -14.36
C ASN A 37 -15.54 6.86 -13.75
N ASN A 38 -15.12 6.36 -12.58
CA ASN A 38 -13.98 6.87 -11.80
C ASN A 38 -12.63 6.50 -12.46
N GLY A 39 -12.44 6.85 -13.73
CA GLY A 39 -11.25 6.61 -14.52
C GLY A 39 -10.78 5.14 -14.55
N PRO A 40 -9.67 4.85 -15.25
CA PRO A 40 -8.94 3.62 -15.04
C PRO A 40 -8.18 3.66 -13.71
N GLN A 41 -8.05 2.50 -13.06
CA GLN A 41 -7.35 2.31 -11.80
C GLN A 41 -6.02 1.58 -12.04
N VAL A 42 -4.94 2.10 -11.50
CA VAL A 42 -3.61 1.51 -11.55
C VAL A 42 -3.19 1.12 -10.14
N TYR A 43 -2.81 -0.14 -9.97
CA TYR A 43 -2.37 -0.71 -8.70
C TYR A 43 -0.92 -1.16 -8.80
N PHE A 44 -0.12 -0.85 -7.77
CA PHE A 44 1.27 -1.28 -7.68
C PHE A 44 1.65 -1.68 -6.26
N ILE A 45 2.34 -2.82 -6.13
CA ILE A 45 2.96 -3.26 -4.88
C ILE A 45 4.48 -3.26 -5.09
N GLY A 46 5.21 -2.49 -4.28
CA GLY A 46 6.66 -2.39 -4.34
C GLY A 46 7.35 -3.20 -3.25
N CYS A 47 8.16 -4.18 -3.64
CA CYS A 47 9.09 -4.87 -2.75
C CYS A 47 10.30 -3.98 -2.42
N PRO A 48 11.17 -4.39 -1.47
CA PRO A 48 12.35 -3.60 -1.09
C PRO A 48 13.18 -3.17 -2.31
N GLY A 49 13.42 -1.86 -2.44
CA GLY A 49 14.21 -1.26 -3.53
C GLY A 49 13.43 -0.97 -4.81
N GLU A 50 12.17 -1.40 -4.92
CA GLU A 50 11.33 -1.06 -6.07
C GLU A 50 10.60 0.26 -5.86
N VAL A 51 10.37 0.99 -6.96
CA VAL A 51 9.57 2.21 -7.00
C VAL A 51 8.71 2.17 -8.26
N TYR A 52 7.43 2.53 -8.12
CA TYR A 52 6.54 2.72 -9.26
C TYR A 52 7.03 3.89 -10.12
N LYS A 53 7.24 3.61 -11.41
CA LYS A 53 7.51 4.61 -12.43
C LYS A 53 6.32 4.66 -13.38
N ASP A 54 5.65 5.80 -13.43
CA ASP A 54 4.61 6.03 -14.42
C ASP A 54 5.23 6.10 -15.82
N THR A 55 4.84 5.21 -16.72
CA THR A 55 5.34 5.16 -18.09
C THR A 55 4.87 6.31 -18.97
N ILE A 56 3.79 7.00 -18.58
CA ILE A 56 3.20 8.11 -19.32
C ILE A 56 3.86 9.42 -18.91
N THR A 57 3.90 9.71 -17.61
CA THR A 57 4.47 10.97 -17.08
C THR A 57 5.96 10.90 -16.76
N ASN A 58 6.54 9.70 -16.72
CA ASN A 58 7.90 9.41 -16.24
C ASN A 58 8.16 9.80 -14.77
N LEU A 59 7.12 10.11 -14.00
CA LEU A 59 7.23 10.41 -12.58
C LEU A 59 7.42 9.14 -11.74
N LEU A 60 8.16 9.29 -10.64
CA LEU A 60 8.39 8.25 -9.66
C LEU A 60 7.50 8.47 -8.43
N TYR A 61 6.94 7.39 -7.90
CA TYR A 61 6.06 7.43 -6.74
C TYR A 61 6.63 6.53 -5.64
N PRO A 62 7.57 7.04 -4.81
CA PRO A 62 8.29 6.23 -3.82
C PRO A 62 7.47 5.94 -2.56
N ASN A 63 6.32 6.58 -2.39
CA ASN A 63 5.50 6.50 -1.19
C ASN A 63 4.20 5.76 -1.46
N CYS A 64 3.50 5.35 -0.40
CA CYS A 64 2.13 4.87 -0.55
C CYS A 64 1.22 5.99 -1.06
N GLU A 65 0.40 5.68 -2.06
CA GLU A 65 -0.60 6.56 -2.65
C GLU A 65 -1.94 5.82 -2.61
N ASN A 66 -3.01 6.50 -2.21
CA ASN A 66 -4.36 5.92 -2.17
C ASN A 66 -5.28 6.68 -3.09
N ASN A 67 -5.69 6.04 -4.19
CA ASN A 67 -6.59 6.62 -5.19
C ASN A 67 -6.19 8.04 -5.63
N LYS A 68 -4.89 8.25 -5.86
CA LYS A 68 -4.35 9.55 -6.29
C LYS A 68 -4.67 9.78 -7.75
N GLU A 69 -5.38 10.85 -8.06
CA GLU A 69 -5.66 11.22 -9.43
C GLU A 69 -4.41 11.78 -10.14
N ILE A 70 -4.08 11.20 -11.28
CA ILE A 70 -3.01 11.64 -12.17
C ILE A 70 -3.63 12.24 -13.42
N PHE A 71 -3.45 13.54 -13.60
CA PHE A 71 -3.92 14.26 -14.78
C PHE A 71 -2.91 14.18 -15.92
N LEU A 72 -3.40 13.81 -17.10
CA LEU A 72 -2.65 13.79 -18.35
C LEU A 72 -3.02 15.01 -19.17
N SER A 73 -2.08 15.96 -19.28
CA SER A 73 -2.27 17.15 -20.09
C SER A 73 -2.28 16.81 -21.59
N LYS A 74 -3.14 17.51 -22.35
CA LYS A 74 -3.15 17.56 -23.82
C LYS A 74 -1.77 17.65 -24.49
N ASN A 75 -0.78 18.25 -23.85
CA ASN A 75 0.56 18.41 -24.45
C ASN A 75 1.31 17.09 -24.65
N LEU A 76 0.87 15.98 -24.04
CA LEU A 76 1.46 14.65 -24.26
C LEU A 76 1.01 14.03 -25.60
N ASN A 77 -0.09 14.51 -26.20
CA ASN A 77 -0.53 14.08 -27.53
C ASN A 77 -1.39 15.19 -28.18
N SER A 78 -0.92 15.80 -29.27
CA SER A 78 -1.51 17.02 -29.88
C SER A 78 -2.95 16.88 -30.40
N LYS A 79 -3.55 15.70 -30.30
CA LYS A 79 -4.93 15.37 -30.66
C LYS A 79 -5.76 14.73 -29.53
N GLY A 80 -5.22 14.64 -28.31
CA GLY A 80 -5.90 14.01 -27.17
C GLY A 80 -6.87 14.93 -26.43
N CYS A 81 -7.84 14.35 -25.73
CA CYS A 81 -8.58 15.05 -24.67
C CYS A 81 -7.80 15.01 -23.35
N ASP A 82 -8.06 15.94 -22.44
CA ASP A 82 -7.57 15.82 -21.07
C ASP A 82 -8.12 14.52 -20.48
N SER A 83 -7.23 13.70 -19.92
CA SER A 83 -7.56 12.38 -19.38
C SER A 83 -6.96 12.26 -17.99
N SER A 84 -7.55 11.43 -17.13
CA SER A 84 -6.96 11.10 -15.84
C SER A 84 -7.07 9.61 -15.55
N TYR A 85 -6.24 9.16 -14.63
CA TYR A 85 -6.32 7.82 -14.05
C TYR A 85 -6.00 7.91 -12.55
N PHE A 86 -6.40 6.90 -11.80
CA PHE A 86 -6.15 6.85 -10.37
C PHE A 86 -5.05 5.85 -10.04
N LEU A 87 -4.09 6.28 -9.25
CA LEU A 87 -2.94 5.49 -8.83
C LEU A 87 -3.08 5.09 -7.36
N SER A 88 -2.88 3.80 -7.10
CA SER A 88 -2.74 3.25 -5.76
C SER A 88 -1.44 2.44 -5.66
N THR A 89 -0.52 2.87 -4.81
CA THR A 89 0.77 2.20 -4.58
C THR A 89 0.87 1.75 -3.14
N TYR A 90 1.40 0.55 -2.88
CA TYR A 90 1.66 0.06 -1.52
C TYR A 90 3.09 -0.46 -1.41
N TYR A 91 3.77 -0.07 -0.33
CA TYR A 91 5.16 -0.43 -0.05
C TYR A 91 5.23 -1.06 1.35
N PRO A 92 5.16 -2.39 1.48
CA PRO A 92 5.35 -3.07 2.75
C PRO A 92 6.71 -2.71 3.36
N LYS A 93 6.73 -2.52 4.68
CA LYS A 93 7.96 -2.27 5.43
C LYS A 93 7.87 -2.96 6.76
N PHE A 94 8.85 -3.80 7.06
CA PHE A 94 8.88 -4.58 8.28
C PHE A 94 10.19 -4.38 9.01
N SER A 95 10.13 -4.45 10.33
CA SER A 95 11.28 -4.52 11.22
C SER A 95 11.26 -5.85 11.95
N THR A 96 12.43 -6.47 12.10
CA THR A 96 12.59 -7.71 12.88
C THR A 96 13.44 -7.41 14.10
N ILE A 97 12.87 -7.63 15.28
CA ILE A 97 13.58 -7.52 16.56
C ILE A 97 13.87 -8.93 17.04
N PHE A 98 15.16 -9.24 17.20
CA PHE A 98 15.59 -10.56 17.67
C PHE A 98 15.84 -10.55 19.17
N GLU A 99 15.31 -11.56 19.84
CA GLU A 99 15.61 -11.88 21.24
C GLU A 99 16.30 -13.25 21.31
N VAL A 100 17.35 -13.36 22.11
CA VAL A 100 18.09 -14.60 22.32
C VAL A 100 17.86 -15.03 23.75
N ILE A 101 17.25 -16.20 23.92
CA ILE A 101 16.88 -16.77 25.21
C ILE A 101 17.82 -17.94 25.47
N CYS A 102 18.49 -17.91 26.62
CA CYS A 102 19.49 -18.91 27.00
C CYS A 102 19.17 -19.47 28.39
N ASP A 103 18.17 -20.33 28.43
CA ASP A 103 17.80 -21.08 29.64
C ASP A 103 18.56 -22.42 29.66
N SER A 104 17.89 -23.54 29.32
CA SER A 104 18.49 -24.88 29.17
C SER A 104 18.90 -25.19 27.73
N VAL A 105 18.34 -24.47 26.76
CA VAL A 105 18.63 -24.54 25.33
C VAL A 105 18.70 -23.12 24.77
N LEU A 106 19.46 -22.94 23.69
CA LEU A 106 19.56 -21.66 23.01
C LEU A 106 18.35 -21.51 22.07
N SER A 107 17.50 -20.52 22.34
CA SER A 107 16.36 -20.19 21.48
C SER A 107 16.50 -18.78 20.93
N ILE A 108 16.02 -18.59 19.70
CA ILE A 108 15.99 -17.30 19.03
C ILE A 108 14.51 -17.00 18.73
N SER A 109 14.04 -15.86 19.20
CA SER A 109 12.72 -15.33 18.91
C SER A 109 12.84 -14.13 17.97
N ALA A 110 11.96 -14.04 16.98
CA ALA A 110 11.83 -12.90 16.09
C ALA A 110 10.47 -12.24 16.29
N ASN A 111 10.47 -11.03 16.83
CA ASN A 111 9.30 -10.16 16.84
C ASN A 111 9.27 -9.35 15.56
N ILE A 112 8.30 -9.63 14.70
CA ILE A 112 8.14 -8.98 13.40
C ILE A 112 7.10 -7.87 13.54
N GLN A 113 7.50 -6.65 13.21
CA GLN A 113 6.65 -5.47 13.30
C GLN A 113 6.42 -4.89 11.91
N ASP A 114 5.15 -4.73 11.56
CA ASP A 114 4.77 -3.89 10.42
C ASP A 114 5.02 -2.43 10.77
N ILE A 115 5.87 -1.78 10.00
CA ILE A 115 6.23 -0.36 10.12
C ILE A 115 5.94 0.39 8.83
N ALA A 116 5.13 -0.19 7.94
CA ALA A 116 4.65 0.49 6.74
C ALA A 116 3.76 1.68 7.13
N SER A 117 3.80 2.74 6.33
CA SER A 117 2.89 3.85 6.50
C SER A 117 1.47 3.43 6.10
N ASP A 118 0.52 3.57 7.03
CA ASP A 118 -0.90 3.44 6.68
C ASP A 118 -1.32 4.64 5.81
N CYS A 119 -1.97 4.31 4.71
CA CYS A 119 -2.47 5.23 3.69
C CYS A 119 -3.95 4.97 3.38
N GLY A 120 -4.63 4.13 4.19
CA GLY A 120 -6.03 3.80 4.02
C GLY A 120 -6.34 2.90 2.82
N LEU A 121 -5.33 2.21 2.26
CA LEU A 121 -5.53 1.24 1.19
C LEU A 121 -6.02 -0.09 1.77
N PRO A 122 -7.15 -0.67 1.28
CA PRO A 122 -7.62 -1.97 1.70
C PRO A 122 -6.70 -3.08 1.18
N THR A 123 -5.64 -3.37 1.94
CA THR A 123 -4.59 -4.32 1.57
C THR A 123 -4.83 -5.65 2.27
N GLN A 124 -4.87 -6.75 1.51
CA GLN A 124 -4.90 -8.09 2.07
C GLN A 124 -3.47 -8.62 2.15
N ILE A 125 -3.02 -8.99 3.35
CA ILE A 125 -1.65 -9.46 3.59
C ILE A 125 -1.71 -10.81 4.30
N ASN A 126 -1.05 -11.81 3.72
CA ASN A 126 -0.75 -13.07 4.39
C ASN A 126 0.77 -13.22 4.47
N TYR A 127 1.29 -13.76 5.57
CA TYR A 127 2.72 -13.96 5.73
C TYR A 127 3.08 -15.39 6.12
N SER A 128 4.32 -15.77 5.83
CA SER A 128 4.93 -17.03 6.26
C SER A 128 6.38 -16.78 6.62
N LEU A 129 6.88 -17.53 7.60
CA LEU A 129 8.26 -17.44 8.08
C LEU A 129 9.05 -18.65 7.63
N HIS A 130 10.33 -18.44 7.36
CA HIS A 130 11.27 -19.50 7.06
C HIS A 130 12.62 -19.18 7.72
N TRP A 131 12.98 -19.98 8.72
CA TRP A 131 14.26 -19.89 9.39
C TRP A 131 15.28 -20.81 8.76
N TYR A 132 16.51 -20.32 8.66
CA TYR A 132 17.66 -21.09 8.18
C TYR A 132 18.95 -20.58 8.83
N LYS A 133 19.98 -21.42 8.82
CA LYS A 133 21.34 -20.99 9.14
C LYS A 133 21.96 -20.41 7.88
N LYS A 134 22.65 -19.26 7.96
CA LYS A 134 23.11 -18.52 6.77
C LYS A 134 24.02 -19.32 5.83
N ASP A 135 24.80 -20.26 6.37
CA ASP A 135 25.65 -21.19 5.63
C ASP A 135 24.90 -22.39 5.02
N LYS A 136 23.64 -22.58 5.40
CA LYS A 136 22.76 -23.68 4.98
C LYS A 136 21.35 -23.17 4.64
N ILE A 137 21.27 -22.32 3.62
CA ILE A 137 20.01 -21.64 3.25
C ILE A 137 18.85 -22.57 2.85
N ASN A 138 19.16 -23.80 2.41
CA ASN A 138 18.15 -24.77 2.03
C ASN A 138 17.64 -25.60 3.22
N ASP A 139 18.28 -25.50 4.39
CA ASP A 139 17.90 -26.26 5.57
C ASP A 139 16.92 -25.44 6.42
N THR A 140 15.65 -25.82 6.36
CA THR A 140 14.61 -25.22 7.19
C THR A 140 14.81 -25.59 8.65
N LEU A 141 15.01 -24.60 9.50
CA LEU A 141 15.07 -24.75 10.95
C LEU A 141 13.69 -24.61 11.61
N GLY A 142 12.78 -23.86 11.00
CA GLY A 142 11.43 -23.65 11.51
C GLY A 142 10.62 -22.65 10.70
N THR A 143 9.34 -22.56 11.01
CA THR A 143 8.36 -21.66 10.37
C THR A 143 7.59 -20.81 11.38
N ASP A 144 7.93 -20.93 12.66
CA ASP A 144 7.33 -20.18 13.75
C ASP A 144 8.16 -18.94 14.08
N GLU A 145 7.64 -18.04 14.92
CA GLU A 145 8.35 -16.83 15.37
C GLU A 145 9.58 -17.16 16.25
N MET A 146 9.64 -18.38 16.79
CA MET A 146 10.73 -18.85 17.64
C MET A 146 11.28 -20.18 17.15
N ILE A 147 12.60 -20.31 17.19
CA ILE A 147 13.30 -21.57 16.95
C ILE A 147 14.26 -21.89 18.10
N THR A 148 14.49 -23.18 18.32
CA THR A 148 15.58 -23.66 19.18
C THR A 148 16.75 -24.11 18.32
N VAL A 149 17.96 -23.70 18.69
CA VAL A 149 19.19 -23.97 17.94
C VAL A 149 20.19 -24.72 18.83
N SER A 150 21.05 -25.52 18.20
CA SER A 150 22.00 -26.39 18.91
C SER A 150 23.41 -25.83 19.00
N ASP A 151 23.75 -24.85 18.16
CA ASP A 151 25.07 -24.25 18.06
C ASP A 151 25.02 -22.75 17.81
N THR A 152 26.14 -22.06 18.07
CA THR A 152 26.26 -20.64 17.76
C THR A 152 26.49 -20.41 16.28
N GLY A 153 26.03 -19.28 15.76
CA GLY A 153 26.12 -18.98 14.33
C GLY A 153 25.32 -17.76 13.92
N GLU A 154 25.21 -17.56 12.61
CA GLU A 154 24.34 -16.55 12.02
C GLU A 154 23.07 -17.21 11.48
N TYR A 155 21.94 -16.86 12.09
CA TYR A 155 20.62 -17.38 11.77
C TYR A 155 19.80 -16.30 11.09
N CYS A 156 19.13 -16.65 10.00
CA CYS A 156 18.32 -15.74 9.24
C CYS A 156 16.86 -16.20 9.23
N ILE A 157 15.96 -15.23 9.17
CA ILE A 157 14.55 -15.44 8.96
C ILE A 157 14.12 -14.70 7.70
N ASP A 158 13.43 -15.41 6.82
CA ASP A 158 12.75 -14.85 5.67
C ASP A 158 11.26 -14.69 6.01
N LEU A 159 10.79 -13.43 6.02
CA LEU A 159 9.39 -13.08 6.05
C LEU A 159 8.89 -12.96 4.60
N LYS A 160 8.13 -13.95 4.14
CA LYS A 160 7.47 -13.90 2.84
C LYS A 160 6.06 -13.34 3.00
N LEU A 161 5.80 -12.19 2.39
CA LEU A 161 4.49 -11.58 2.31
C LEU A 161 3.83 -11.92 0.98
N ASN A 162 2.56 -12.29 1.01
CA ASN A 162 1.70 -12.41 -0.16
C ASN A 162 0.59 -11.37 -0.02
N MET A 163 0.60 -10.39 -0.92
CA MET A 163 -0.23 -9.20 -0.80
C MET A 163 -1.17 -9.06 -1.99
N LYS A 164 -2.33 -8.44 -1.74
CA LYS A 164 -3.29 -8.07 -2.78
C LYS A 164 -3.83 -6.66 -2.53
N ILE A 165 -3.77 -5.83 -3.57
CA ILE A 165 -4.46 -4.53 -3.64
C ILE A 165 -5.26 -4.48 -4.95
N GLY A 166 -6.56 -4.22 -4.88
CA GLY A 166 -7.43 -4.23 -6.06
C GLY A 166 -7.26 -5.50 -6.89
N THR A 167 -6.76 -5.35 -8.12
CA THR A 167 -6.50 -6.43 -9.07
C THR A 167 -5.05 -6.96 -9.06
N THR A 168 -4.14 -6.30 -8.33
CA THR A 168 -2.72 -6.67 -8.30
C THR A 168 -2.42 -7.58 -7.12
N THR A 169 -1.67 -8.65 -7.38
CA THR A 169 -1.11 -9.53 -6.36
C THR A 169 0.40 -9.56 -6.51
N LYS A 170 1.13 -9.56 -5.39
CA LYS A 170 2.58 -9.65 -5.40
C LYS A 170 3.09 -10.30 -4.12
N SER A 171 4.21 -11.01 -4.26
CA SER A 171 4.94 -11.55 -3.11
C SER A 171 6.26 -10.83 -2.93
N CYS A 172 6.59 -10.48 -1.70
CA CYS A 172 7.88 -9.89 -1.31
C CYS A 172 8.52 -10.73 -0.20
N ILE A 173 9.85 -10.79 -0.20
CA ILE A 173 10.62 -11.49 0.84
C ILE A 173 11.47 -10.46 1.57
N PHE A 174 11.43 -10.49 2.90
CA PHE A 174 12.25 -9.67 3.77
C PHE A 174 13.14 -10.58 4.60
N THR A 175 14.44 -10.47 4.41
CA THR A 175 15.43 -11.27 5.13
C THR A 175 16.02 -10.45 6.27
N SER A 176 16.07 -11.03 7.47
CA SER A 176 16.75 -10.46 8.63
C SER A 176 17.61 -11.52 9.27
N CYS A 177 18.83 -11.18 9.70
CA CYS A 177 19.77 -12.13 10.29
C CYS A 177 20.25 -11.69 11.66
N LYS A 178 20.51 -12.66 12.53
CA LYS A 178 21.05 -12.49 13.87
C LYS A 178 22.25 -13.40 14.09
N ASN A 179 23.34 -12.81 14.58
CA ASN A 179 24.49 -13.57 15.07
C ASN A 179 24.27 -13.92 16.55
N THR A 180 24.36 -15.20 16.90
CA THR A 180 24.24 -15.70 18.27
C THR A 180 25.60 -15.89 18.96
N ASN A 181 26.71 -15.55 18.31
CA ASN A 181 27.99 -15.39 19.00
C ASN A 181 27.93 -14.15 19.87
N ILE A 182 27.42 -14.30 21.10
CA ILE A 182 27.41 -13.25 22.10
C ILE A 182 28.86 -13.03 22.54
N ARG A 183 29.55 -12.04 21.95
CA ARG A 183 30.49 -11.27 22.76
C ARG A 183 29.61 -10.49 23.73
N THR A 184 29.76 -10.75 25.02
CA THR A 184 29.22 -9.87 26.05
C THR A 184 29.81 -8.48 25.82
N ASP A 185 29.08 -7.59 25.16
CA ASP A 185 29.32 -6.16 25.26
C ASP A 185 28.85 -5.72 26.65
N SER A 186 29.66 -6.09 27.64
CA SER A 186 29.60 -5.58 29.00
C SER A 186 29.89 -4.09 28.93
N ALA A 187 28.87 -3.28 29.21
CA ALA A 187 28.92 -1.97 29.86
C ALA A 187 30.10 -1.01 29.53
N SER A 188 29.81 0.03 28.75
CA SER A 188 30.37 1.40 28.88
C SER A 188 29.61 2.32 27.89
N ASN A 189 29.07 3.50 28.17
CA ASN A 189 29.11 4.42 29.30
C ASN A 189 27.80 5.22 29.26
N ILE A 190 27.01 5.18 30.33
CA ILE A 190 26.14 6.32 30.66
C ILE A 190 27.07 7.34 31.30
N GLN A 191 27.51 8.35 30.54
CA GLN A 191 27.94 9.60 31.15
C GLN A 191 26.83 10.62 30.94
N SER A 192 26.13 10.84 32.05
CA SER A 192 25.23 11.94 32.35
C SER A 192 25.84 13.29 31.97
N LYS A 193 25.01 14.10 31.30
CA LYS A 193 25.08 15.57 31.27
C LYS A 193 25.39 16.13 32.67
N THR A 194 26.39 16.99 32.74
CA THR A 194 26.42 18.10 33.70
C THR A 194 26.72 19.36 32.91
N ILE A 195 25.75 20.27 32.83
CA ILE A 195 25.90 21.64 32.32
C ILE A 195 26.22 22.50 33.54
N PRO A 196 27.31 23.28 33.58
CA PRO A 196 27.48 24.33 34.58
C PRO A 196 26.75 25.60 34.16
N GLU A 197 26.21 26.29 35.17
CA GLU A 197 25.71 27.67 35.14
C GLU A 197 26.76 28.68 34.66
#